data_AF-A0A969HIB1-F1
#
_entry.id   AF-A0A969HIB1-F1
#
_cell.length_a   1.000
_cell.length_b   1.000
_cell.length_c   1.000
_cell.angle_alpha   90.00
_cell.angle_beta   90.00
_cell.angle_gamma   90.00
#
_symmetry.space_group_name_H-M   'P 1'
#
loop_
_entity.id
_entity.type
_entity.pdbx_description
1 polymer ?
#
loop_
_entity_poly.entity_id
_entity_poly.type
_entity_poly.pdbx_seq_one_letter_code
_entity_poly.pdbx_strand_id
1 'polypeptide(L)'
;MRAWHYFMALTLFGETYIHNGQGGDGLGMPLITTPGTSFEEMRVPRATVRESWDLIIADLKEAEARLAGVSAEYRADEHAVKAFLGRVYVFTEDWANATTYLKDVIDNSGKSLMPFDSYQEMFYEDNFEGNANSESLFEITLRAKPGEGWGSWGPSTGSNAGMINAPTFLGSDGGRTSTGWGNAFPADENLTRFGFNLAPPTWVANPNYNPNQEMGMNNYNEMPDPTFLEASRNLRNNQLADPRLWVATRQVFEDSTAADGSYYRIWPQHETPWNEINGPSKFQHAWSFNKFMNKTKSEYNDNVQNGNNLFWLRLADIYLLYAEALIQGGGNQAEALEYINKVHRRAYGLPVDAPSAEDYTSLNDPTLATDPVLANNPLRYERYIELYGEGTWWWDVCRWKVGAEEAAFHQTSSVGNIQWDSWDYALPIPIREIETNPNLQQNPGFE
;
A
#
# COMPACT_ATOMS: atom_id res chain seq x y z
N MET A 1 12.84 -9.99 14.44
CA MET A 1 11.53 -9.57 15.01
C MET A 1 11.62 -8.34 15.90
N ARG A 2 12.50 -8.27 16.92
CA ARG A 2 12.65 -7.06 17.75
C ARG A 2 12.91 -5.79 16.92
N ALA A 3 13.86 -5.85 15.99
CA ALA A 3 14.11 -4.78 15.02
C ALA A 3 12.88 -4.30 14.25
N TRP A 4 12.01 -5.23 13.79
CA TRP A 4 10.78 -4.88 13.09
C TRP A 4 9.79 -4.14 13.99
N HIS A 5 9.60 -4.58 15.24
CA HIS A 5 8.71 -3.89 16.17
C HIS A 5 9.22 -2.49 16.53
N TYR A 6 10.53 -2.33 16.72
CA TYR A 6 11.12 -1.00 16.90
C TYR A 6 10.99 -0.14 15.66
N PHE A 7 11.18 -0.68 14.45
CA PHE A 7 10.95 0.04 13.20
C PHE A 7 9.51 0.56 13.11
N MET A 8 8.51 -0.30 13.35
CA MET A 8 7.11 0.10 13.31
C MET A 8 6.77 1.14 14.38
N ALA A 9 7.26 0.96 15.61
CA ALA A 9 7.01 1.90 16.69
C ALA A 9 7.70 3.26 16.43
N LEU A 10 8.96 3.25 15.99
CA LEU A 10 9.73 4.45 15.72
C LEU A 10 9.15 5.25 14.55
N THR A 11 8.72 4.59 13.49
CA THR A 11 8.12 5.26 12.31
C THR A 11 6.71 5.81 12.58
N LEU A 12 6.04 5.36 13.65
CA LEU A 12 4.74 5.88 14.04
C LEU A 12 4.83 6.94 15.14
N PHE A 13 5.69 6.72 16.15
CA PHE A 13 5.71 7.50 17.39
C PHE A 13 7.01 8.26 17.62
N GLY A 14 8.07 7.99 16.85
CA GLY A 14 9.29 8.79 16.89
C GLY A 14 8.99 10.22 16.48
N GLU A 15 9.61 11.18 17.16
CA GLU A 15 9.34 12.61 16.99
C GLU A 15 9.48 13.07 15.53
N THR A 16 10.43 12.50 14.81
CA THR A 16 10.67 12.83 13.41
C THR A 16 11.41 11.71 12.69
N TYR A 17 11.45 11.83 11.37
CA TYR A 17 12.24 10.99 10.47
C TYR A 17 13.60 11.63 10.22
N ILE A 18 14.60 10.81 9.94
CA ILE A 18 15.87 11.30 9.42
C ILE A 18 15.62 11.86 8.02
N HIS A 19 16.01 13.10 7.80
CA HIS A 19 15.85 13.77 6.51
C HIS A 19 16.99 14.77 6.29
N ASN A 20 17.72 14.64 5.19
CA ASN A 20 18.93 15.39 4.86
C ASN A 20 19.95 15.44 6.03
N GLY A 21 20.16 14.30 6.68
CA GLY A 21 21.06 14.11 7.82
C GLY A 21 20.57 14.72 9.14
N GLN A 22 19.37 15.31 9.19
CA GLN A 22 18.79 15.93 10.39
C GLN A 22 17.77 15.02 11.07
N GLY A 23 17.28 15.41 12.25
CA GLY A 23 16.20 14.73 12.99
C GLY A 23 16.65 13.56 13.89
N GLY A 24 17.94 13.20 13.86
CA GLY A 24 18.49 12.12 14.69
C GLY A 24 18.40 12.37 16.19
N ASP A 25 18.49 13.63 16.62
CA ASP A 25 18.51 14.02 18.03
C ASP A 25 17.10 14.16 18.64
N GLY A 26 16.05 14.07 17.82
CA GLY A 26 14.66 14.07 18.30
C GLY A 26 14.37 12.82 19.15
N LEU A 27 13.27 12.84 19.89
CA LEU A 27 12.88 11.74 20.76
C LEU A 27 12.45 10.51 19.93
N GLY A 28 13.14 9.40 20.12
CA GLY A 28 12.82 8.08 19.57
C GLY A 28 11.97 7.25 20.53
N MET A 29 12.32 5.97 20.67
CA MET A 29 11.59 5.01 21.52
C MET A 29 12.35 4.72 22.82
N PRO A 30 11.67 4.32 23.91
CA PRO A 30 12.33 3.71 25.06
C PRO A 30 13.03 2.41 24.64
N LEU A 31 14.33 2.28 24.92
CA LEU A 31 15.13 1.14 24.49
C LEU A 31 15.18 0.06 25.57
N ILE A 32 14.28 -0.91 25.44
CA ILE A 32 14.16 -2.08 26.31
C ILE A 32 14.72 -3.30 25.55
N THR A 33 15.92 -3.73 25.94
CA THR A 33 16.66 -4.82 25.28
C THR A 33 16.68 -6.11 26.09
N THR A 34 16.25 -6.06 27.35
CA THR A 34 16.08 -7.20 28.25
C THR A 34 14.72 -7.13 28.93
N PRO A 35 14.08 -8.27 29.26
CA PRO A 35 12.85 -8.27 30.05
C PRO A 35 13.08 -7.60 31.41
N GLY A 36 12.30 -6.57 31.75
CA GLY A 36 12.33 -5.97 33.07
C GLY A 36 11.70 -6.89 34.12
N THR A 37 12.16 -6.76 35.36
CA THR A 37 11.67 -7.55 36.50
C THR A 37 10.84 -6.74 37.48
N SER A 38 10.72 -5.43 37.27
CA SER A 38 9.87 -4.53 38.04
C SER A 38 9.35 -3.35 37.20
N PHE A 39 8.33 -2.65 37.70
CA PHE A 39 7.82 -1.44 37.04
C PHE A 39 8.88 -0.34 36.96
N GLU A 40 9.68 -0.14 38.00
CA GLU A 40 10.72 0.91 38.01
C GLU A 40 11.79 0.66 36.95
N GLU A 41 12.18 -0.60 36.73
CA GLU A 41 13.12 -0.96 35.65
C GLU A 41 12.53 -0.71 34.25
N MET A 42 11.20 -0.79 34.11
CA MET A 42 10.50 -0.60 32.84
C MET A 42 10.14 0.87 32.56
N ARG A 43 10.36 1.79 33.52
CA ARG A 43 10.18 3.23 33.35
C ARG A 43 11.37 3.88 32.64
N VAL A 44 11.69 3.37 31.46
CA VAL A 44 12.80 3.84 30.63
C VAL A 44 12.40 5.13 29.91
N PRO A 45 13.21 6.21 29.94
CA PRO A 45 12.94 7.40 29.13
C PRO A 45 13.07 7.08 27.64
N ARG A 46 12.52 7.94 26.78
CA ARG A 46 12.74 7.84 25.34
C ARG A 46 14.21 8.10 25.03
N ALA A 47 14.83 7.22 24.26
CA ALA A 47 16.13 7.50 23.65
C ALA A 47 15.95 8.45 22.46
N THR A 48 17.03 8.80 21.77
CA THR A 48 16.94 9.56 20.51
C THR A 48 16.44 8.70 19.36
N VAL A 49 15.97 9.34 18.29
CA VAL A 49 15.64 8.69 17.01
C VAL A 49 16.86 7.94 16.50
N ARG A 50 18.06 8.53 16.60
CA ARG A 50 19.31 7.88 16.19
C ARG A 50 19.60 6.60 16.97
N GLU A 51 19.56 6.65 18.30
CA GLU A 51 19.81 5.47 19.13
C GLU A 51 18.77 4.35 18.89
N SER A 52 17.54 4.73 18.57
CA SER A 52 16.49 3.78 18.18
C SER A 52 16.82 3.08 16.86
N TRP A 53 17.29 3.83 15.86
CA TRP A 53 17.78 3.27 14.60
C TRP A 53 19.02 2.39 14.80
N ASP A 54 19.96 2.81 15.64
CA ASP A 54 21.17 2.05 15.95
C ASP A 54 20.83 0.68 16.57
N LEU A 55 19.83 0.61 17.46
CA LEU A 55 19.32 -0.67 17.98
C LEU A 55 18.72 -1.55 16.88
N ILE A 56 17.92 -0.97 15.99
CA ILE A 56 17.31 -1.70 14.85
C ILE A 56 18.41 -2.29 13.96
N ILE A 57 19.41 -1.48 13.60
CA ILE A 57 20.53 -1.91 12.76
C ILE A 57 21.35 -2.99 13.46
N ALA A 58 21.65 -2.83 14.75
CA ALA A 58 22.40 -3.82 15.53
C ALA A 58 21.67 -5.18 15.57
N ASP A 59 20.36 -5.19 15.82
CA ASP A 59 19.53 -6.39 15.80
C ASP A 59 19.55 -7.10 14.43
N LEU A 60 19.49 -6.32 13.35
CA LEU A 60 19.49 -6.86 11.99
C LEU A 60 20.86 -7.40 11.59
N LYS A 61 21.95 -6.75 11.98
CA LYS A 61 23.32 -7.27 11.78
C LYS A 61 23.55 -8.57 12.54
N GLU A 62 23.05 -8.67 13.76
CA GLU A 62 23.09 -9.92 14.51
C GLU A 62 22.27 -11.02 13.83
N ALA A 63 21.07 -10.69 13.34
CA ALA A 63 20.23 -11.63 12.61
C ALA A 63 20.87 -12.09 11.30
N GLU A 64 21.50 -11.18 10.54
CA GLU A 64 22.25 -11.48 9.31
C GLU A 64 23.33 -12.52 9.57
N ALA A 65 24.16 -12.31 10.60
CA ALA A 65 25.21 -13.26 10.96
C ALA A 65 24.67 -14.65 11.36
N ARG A 66 23.50 -14.70 12.02
CA ARG A 66 22.87 -15.95 12.46
C ARG A 66 22.12 -16.69 11.35
N LEU A 67 21.70 -15.98 10.30
CA LEU A 67 20.90 -16.51 9.20
C LEU A 67 21.69 -16.65 7.90
N ALA A 68 23.00 -16.44 7.91
CA ALA A 68 23.87 -16.67 6.76
C ALA A 68 23.69 -18.09 6.19
N GLY A 69 23.38 -18.19 4.90
CA GLY A 69 23.09 -19.43 4.17
C GLY A 69 21.74 -20.07 4.48
N VAL A 70 20.91 -19.47 5.34
CA VAL A 70 19.57 -19.97 5.64
C VAL A 70 18.61 -19.52 4.54
N SER A 71 17.88 -20.48 3.98
CA SER A 71 16.70 -20.27 3.15
C SER A 71 15.48 -20.87 3.86
N ALA A 72 14.39 -20.10 3.92
CA ALA A 72 13.16 -20.54 4.58
C ALA A 72 11.93 -19.97 3.87
N GLU A 73 10.85 -20.75 3.86
CA GLU A 73 9.62 -20.39 3.15
C GLU A 73 8.73 -19.46 3.98
N TYR A 74 8.55 -19.75 5.27
CA TYR A 74 7.64 -19.02 6.18
C TYR A 74 8.35 -18.31 7.33
N ARG A 75 9.69 -18.24 7.29
CA ARG A 75 10.51 -17.59 8.31
C ARG A 75 11.46 -16.64 7.60
N ALA A 76 11.85 -15.57 8.30
CA ALA A 76 12.89 -14.68 7.79
C ALA A 76 14.16 -15.50 7.52
N ASP A 77 14.65 -15.37 6.30
CA ASP A 77 15.87 -15.99 5.81
C ASP A 77 16.98 -14.95 5.63
N GLU A 78 18.12 -15.34 5.05
CA GLU A 78 19.25 -14.42 4.83
C GLU A 78 18.83 -13.17 4.04
N HIS A 79 18.15 -13.37 2.90
CA HIS A 79 17.82 -12.29 1.99
C HIS A 79 16.67 -11.42 2.52
N ALA A 80 15.74 -11.99 3.29
CA ALA A 80 14.74 -11.22 4.01
C ALA A 80 15.39 -10.24 5.01
N VAL A 81 16.38 -10.68 5.78
CA VAL A 81 17.09 -9.80 6.74
C VAL A 81 17.89 -8.73 6.00
N LYS A 82 18.63 -9.11 4.96
CA LYS A 82 19.41 -8.15 4.15
C LYS A 82 18.52 -7.12 3.46
N ALA A 83 17.37 -7.54 2.93
CA ALA A 83 16.39 -6.65 2.32
C ALA A 83 15.84 -5.64 3.34
N PHE A 84 15.50 -6.12 4.54
CA PHE A 84 15.01 -5.21 5.59
C PHE A 84 16.10 -4.26 6.08
N LEU A 85 17.34 -4.74 6.22
CA LEU A 85 18.48 -3.91 6.59
C LEU A 85 18.77 -2.84 5.52
N GLY A 86 18.69 -3.19 4.22
CA GLY A 86 18.78 -2.23 3.12
C GLY A 86 17.69 -1.16 3.18
N ARG A 87 16.43 -1.54 3.48
CA ARG A 87 15.34 -0.58 3.71
C ARG A 87 15.62 0.32 4.91
N VAL A 88 16.09 -0.23 6.03
CA VAL A 88 16.45 0.56 7.21
C VAL A 88 17.53 1.59 6.87
N TYR A 89 18.54 1.21 6.08
CA TYR A 89 19.57 2.14 5.63
C TYR A 89 19.04 3.27 4.73
N VAL A 90 18.01 3.02 3.91
CA VAL A 90 17.30 4.11 3.20
C VAL A 90 16.62 5.05 4.18
N PHE A 91 15.96 4.54 5.22
CA PHE A 91 15.26 5.35 6.23
C PHE A 91 16.23 6.15 7.11
N THR A 92 17.48 5.71 7.24
CA THR A 92 18.53 6.43 7.97
C THR A 92 19.44 7.27 7.07
N GLU A 93 19.16 7.31 5.76
CA GLU A 93 19.95 7.97 4.72
C GLU A 93 21.42 7.51 4.66
N ASP A 94 21.69 6.26 5.05
CA ASP A 94 22.97 5.61 4.84
C ASP A 94 23.00 4.98 3.44
N TRP A 95 23.12 5.85 2.44
CA TRP A 95 22.99 5.47 1.04
C TRP A 95 24.04 4.47 0.58
N ALA A 96 25.24 4.49 1.16
CA ALA A 96 26.31 3.57 0.84
C ALA A 96 25.98 2.13 1.27
N ASN A 97 25.53 1.95 2.52
CA ASN A 97 25.10 0.65 2.98
C ASN A 97 23.80 0.21 2.32
N ALA A 98 22.83 1.12 2.12
CA ALA A 98 21.59 0.83 1.39
C ALA A 98 21.88 0.26 -0.01
N THR A 99 22.73 0.95 -0.79
CA THR A 99 23.14 0.50 -2.14
C THR A 99 23.74 -0.90 -2.09
N THR A 100 24.64 -1.15 -1.14
CA THR A 100 25.34 -2.45 -1.02
C THR A 100 24.36 -3.58 -0.69
N TYR A 101 23.52 -3.40 0.33
CA TYR A 101 22.60 -4.44 0.79
C TYR A 101 21.47 -4.72 -0.19
N LEU A 102 20.89 -3.66 -0.77
CA LEU A 102 19.80 -3.82 -1.73
C LEU A 102 20.31 -4.48 -3.03
N LYS A 103 21.52 -4.13 -3.49
CA LYS A 103 22.11 -4.78 -4.67
C LYS A 103 22.38 -6.27 -4.43
N ASP A 104 22.90 -6.63 -3.26
CA ASP A 104 23.13 -8.03 -2.90
C ASP A 104 21.84 -8.85 -2.94
N VAL A 105 20.73 -8.30 -2.41
CA VAL A 105 19.42 -8.95 -2.49
C VAL A 105 18.97 -9.12 -3.94
N ILE A 106 19.11 -8.08 -4.77
CA ILE A 106 18.74 -8.12 -6.18
C ILE A 106 19.51 -9.22 -6.92
N ASP A 107 20.81 -9.33 -6.68
CA ASP A 107 21.69 -10.23 -7.44
C ASP A 107 21.63 -11.68 -6.93
N ASN A 108 21.45 -11.88 -5.62
CA ASN A 108 21.72 -13.17 -4.97
C ASN A 108 20.49 -13.84 -4.33
N SER A 109 19.34 -13.16 -4.20
CA SER A 109 18.14 -13.77 -3.61
C SER A 109 17.46 -14.83 -4.48
N GLY A 110 17.76 -14.84 -5.78
CA GLY A 110 17.08 -15.69 -6.77
C GLY A 110 15.63 -15.30 -7.04
N LYS A 111 15.20 -14.12 -6.59
CA LYS A 111 13.86 -13.58 -6.82
C LYS A 111 13.77 -12.83 -8.15
N SER A 112 12.56 -12.73 -8.69
CA SER A 112 12.25 -11.99 -9.92
C SER A 112 10.87 -11.34 -9.84
N LEU A 113 10.69 -10.21 -10.54
CA LEU A 113 9.39 -9.55 -10.64
C LEU A 113 8.34 -10.52 -11.21
N MET A 114 7.16 -10.53 -10.61
CA MET A 114 6.03 -11.30 -11.14
C MET A 114 5.62 -10.72 -12.50
N PRO A 115 5.36 -11.57 -13.53
CA PRO A 115 4.75 -11.12 -14.78
C PRO A 115 3.42 -10.43 -14.54
N PHE A 116 3.09 -9.40 -15.32
CA PHE A 116 1.90 -8.57 -15.11
C PHE A 116 0.60 -9.36 -15.11
N ASP A 117 0.45 -10.31 -16.03
CA ASP A 117 -0.76 -11.15 -16.15
C ASP A 117 -1.06 -11.96 -14.87
N SER A 118 -0.02 -12.27 -14.10
CA SER A 118 -0.10 -12.95 -12.81
C SER A 118 0.15 -12.03 -11.61
N TYR A 119 0.41 -10.73 -11.83
CA TYR A 119 0.79 -9.80 -10.78
C TYR A 119 -0.33 -9.61 -9.77
N GLN A 120 -1.58 -9.49 -10.23
CA GLN A 120 -2.72 -9.35 -9.33
C GLN A 120 -2.87 -10.57 -8.41
N GLU A 121 -2.44 -11.75 -8.85
CA GLU A 121 -2.61 -13.02 -8.14
C GLU A 121 -1.81 -13.09 -6.85
N MET A 122 -0.69 -12.37 -6.76
CA MET A 122 0.23 -12.48 -5.63
C MET A 122 -0.36 -12.05 -4.28
N PHE A 123 -1.40 -11.21 -4.30
CA PHE A 123 -1.97 -10.61 -3.09
C PHE A 123 -2.95 -11.51 -2.34
N TYR A 124 -3.31 -12.67 -2.88
CA TYR A 124 -4.23 -13.62 -2.24
C TYR A 124 -3.64 -15.03 -2.19
N GLU A 125 -3.93 -15.73 -1.08
CA GLU A 125 -3.23 -16.98 -0.71
C GLU A 125 -3.54 -18.16 -1.63
N ASP A 126 -4.80 -18.25 -2.09
CA ASP A 126 -5.32 -19.41 -2.83
C ASP A 126 -4.54 -19.75 -4.12
N ASN A 127 -3.80 -18.79 -4.70
CA ASN A 127 -3.09 -18.98 -5.95
C ASN A 127 -1.66 -19.51 -5.78
N PHE A 128 -1.17 -19.58 -4.54
CA PHE A 128 0.22 -19.92 -4.23
C PHE A 128 0.34 -20.95 -3.11
N GLU A 129 -0.68 -21.81 -2.92
CA GLU A 129 -0.72 -22.84 -1.87
C GLU A 129 0.62 -23.59 -1.74
N GLY A 130 1.40 -23.22 -0.72
CA GLY A 130 2.67 -23.87 -0.40
C GLY A 130 3.92 -23.39 -1.14
N ASN A 131 3.92 -22.22 -1.80
CA ASN A 131 5.14 -21.57 -2.29
C ASN A 131 4.99 -20.04 -2.35
N ALA A 132 5.90 -19.28 -1.73
CA ALA A 132 5.97 -17.83 -1.94
C ALA A 132 6.17 -17.51 -3.44
N ASN A 133 5.47 -16.51 -3.96
CA ASN A 133 5.61 -16.08 -5.36
C ASN A 133 7.05 -15.64 -5.69
N SER A 134 7.38 -15.50 -6.98
CA SER A 134 8.77 -15.22 -7.41
C SER A 134 9.33 -13.89 -6.90
N GLU A 135 8.46 -12.97 -6.47
CA GLU A 135 8.82 -11.61 -6.06
C GLU A 135 8.93 -11.45 -4.53
N SER A 136 8.31 -12.34 -3.76
CA SER A 136 8.25 -12.25 -2.29
C SER A 136 9.59 -12.56 -1.64
N LEU A 137 10.07 -11.63 -0.81
CA LEU A 137 11.26 -11.83 0.03
C LEU A 137 10.86 -12.19 1.47
N PHE A 138 9.81 -11.54 1.98
CA PHE A 138 9.19 -11.91 3.24
C PHE A 138 7.74 -11.43 3.28
N GLU A 139 6.84 -12.32 3.66
CA GLU A 139 5.41 -12.05 3.77
C GLU A 139 4.82 -12.73 5.00
N ILE A 140 3.69 -12.19 5.46
CA ILE A 140 2.80 -12.88 6.38
C ILE A 140 1.63 -13.43 5.58
N THR A 141 1.61 -14.75 5.45
CA THR A 141 0.46 -15.47 4.88
C THR A 141 -0.64 -15.59 5.91
N LEU A 142 -1.74 -14.86 5.69
CA LEU A 142 -2.99 -15.02 6.40
C LEU A 142 -3.78 -16.14 5.74
N ARG A 143 -4.21 -17.15 6.51
CA ARG A 143 -4.96 -18.29 5.99
C ARG A 143 -6.41 -18.26 6.45
N ALA A 144 -7.32 -18.37 5.49
CA ALA A 144 -8.74 -18.54 5.73
C ALA A 144 -9.00 -19.87 6.46
N LYS A 145 -9.93 -19.87 7.41
CA LYS A 145 -10.51 -21.09 7.98
C LYS A 145 -12.03 -21.04 7.85
N PRO A 146 -12.58 -21.44 6.69
CA PRO A 146 -14.02 -21.41 6.45
C PRO A 146 -14.80 -22.14 7.56
N GLY A 147 -15.86 -21.51 8.08
CA GLY A 147 -16.73 -22.09 9.11
C GLY A 147 -16.28 -21.91 10.56
N GLU A 148 -15.08 -21.36 10.80
CA GLU A 148 -14.53 -21.12 12.15
C GLU A 148 -14.71 -19.66 12.63
N GLY A 149 -15.87 -19.03 12.34
CA GLY A 149 -16.25 -17.71 12.89
C GLY A 149 -16.38 -16.58 11.87
N TRP A 150 -16.01 -15.35 12.22
CA TRP A 150 -15.99 -14.18 11.32
C TRP A 150 -14.67 -13.44 11.48
N GLY A 151 -13.82 -13.48 10.46
CA GLY A 151 -12.55 -12.76 10.45
C GLY A 151 -11.67 -12.95 11.67
N SER A 152 -11.07 -11.84 12.11
CA SER A 152 -10.34 -11.71 13.37
C SER A 152 -11.18 -11.93 14.65
N TRP A 153 -12.50 -12.07 14.53
CA TRP A 153 -13.43 -12.28 15.65
C TRP A 153 -13.78 -13.75 15.88
N GLY A 154 -13.30 -14.64 15.00
CA GLY A 154 -13.32 -16.10 15.20
C GLY A 154 -11.91 -16.69 15.36
N PRO A 155 -11.77 -18.01 15.59
CA PRO A 155 -10.49 -18.73 15.52
C PRO A 155 -9.85 -18.81 14.12
N SER A 156 -10.05 -17.79 13.28
CA SER A 156 -9.46 -17.66 11.96
C SER A 156 -8.19 -16.81 11.99
N THR A 157 -7.21 -17.18 11.17
CA THR A 157 -6.03 -16.37 10.85
C THR A 157 -6.20 -15.59 9.55
N GLY A 158 -7.41 -15.60 8.97
CA GLY A 158 -7.75 -14.90 7.74
C GLY A 158 -7.89 -13.39 7.94
N SER A 159 -7.87 -12.65 6.84
CA SER A 159 -8.02 -11.20 6.84
C SER A 159 -9.49 -10.78 6.79
N ASN A 160 -9.74 -9.57 7.32
CA ASN A 160 -11.00 -8.84 7.15
C ASN A 160 -10.93 -7.81 6.01
N ALA A 161 -9.83 -7.78 5.25
CA ALA A 161 -9.66 -6.83 4.14
C ALA A 161 -10.83 -6.89 3.15
N GLY A 162 -11.32 -8.11 2.86
CA GLY A 162 -12.54 -8.36 2.10
C GLY A 162 -13.76 -7.56 2.55
N MET A 163 -14.00 -7.51 3.86
CA MET A 163 -15.14 -6.79 4.42
C MET A 163 -14.91 -5.28 4.45
N ILE A 164 -13.70 -4.86 4.82
CA ILE A 164 -13.35 -3.45 4.99
C ILE A 164 -13.31 -2.73 3.64
N ASN A 165 -12.81 -3.39 2.60
CA ASN A 165 -12.66 -2.85 1.25
C ASN A 165 -13.77 -3.31 0.29
N ALA A 166 -14.88 -3.79 0.85
CA ALA A 166 -15.93 -4.46 0.10
C ALA A 166 -16.49 -3.60 -1.04
N PRO A 167 -16.62 -4.15 -2.26
CA PRO A 167 -17.27 -3.45 -3.35
C PRO A 167 -18.79 -3.32 -3.13
N THR A 168 -19.36 -2.27 -3.73
CA THR A 168 -20.80 -2.09 -3.89
C THR A 168 -21.26 -2.64 -5.24
N PHE A 169 -22.45 -3.22 -5.29
CA PHE A 169 -23.09 -3.76 -6.49
C PHE A 169 -24.61 -3.49 -6.48
N LEU A 170 -25.28 -3.70 -7.62
CA LEU A 170 -26.74 -3.61 -7.70
C LEU A 170 -27.38 -4.95 -7.32
N GLY A 171 -28.12 -4.98 -6.21
CA GLY A 171 -28.88 -6.12 -5.74
C GLY A 171 -30.10 -6.43 -6.61
N SER A 172 -30.66 -7.64 -6.44
CA SER A 172 -31.82 -8.10 -7.21
C SER A 172 -33.11 -7.31 -6.93
N ASP A 173 -33.18 -6.63 -5.79
CA ASP A 173 -34.24 -5.70 -5.40
C ASP A 173 -34.06 -4.29 -5.99
N GLY A 174 -32.95 -4.03 -6.68
CA GLY A 174 -32.57 -2.72 -7.23
C GLY A 174 -31.92 -1.79 -6.23
N GLY A 175 -31.70 -2.25 -5.00
CA GLY A 175 -30.88 -1.55 -4.02
C GLY A 175 -29.41 -1.61 -4.42
N ARG A 176 -28.65 -0.59 -4.02
CA ARG A 176 -27.19 -0.68 -4.03
C ARG A 176 -26.79 -1.40 -2.74
N THR A 177 -26.11 -2.53 -2.87
CA THR A 177 -25.73 -3.38 -1.75
C THR A 177 -24.22 -3.50 -1.69
N SER A 178 -23.65 -3.39 -0.50
CA SER A 178 -22.24 -3.71 -0.26
C SER A 178 -22.10 -5.18 0.09
N THR A 179 -21.02 -5.80 -0.38
CA THR A 179 -20.67 -7.18 0.03
C THR A 179 -20.08 -7.27 1.44
N GLY A 180 -19.84 -6.11 2.08
CA GLY A 180 -19.28 -5.97 3.42
C GLY A 180 -19.46 -4.54 3.94
N TRP A 181 -18.49 -4.01 4.69
CA TRP A 181 -18.59 -2.66 5.28
C TRP A 181 -18.20 -1.55 4.29
N GLY A 182 -17.21 -1.78 3.43
CA GLY A 182 -16.76 -0.76 2.46
C GLY A 182 -16.24 0.52 3.14
N ASN A 183 -15.55 0.40 4.28
CA ASN A 183 -15.05 1.52 5.06
C ASN A 183 -13.82 2.19 4.43
N ALA A 184 -13.08 1.49 3.58
CA ALA A 184 -11.88 2.01 2.94
C ALA A 184 -11.98 1.89 1.41
N PHE A 185 -11.65 2.99 0.74
CA PHE A 185 -11.80 3.15 -0.70
C PHE A 185 -10.75 4.13 -1.24
N PRO A 186 -10.35 4.01 -2.52
CA PRO A 186 -9.56 5.01 -3.20
C PRO A 186 -10.29 6.35 -3.24
N ALA A 187 -9.65 7.44 -2.78
CA ALA A 187 -10.12 8.78 -3.09
C ALA A 187 -10.08 9.02 -4.61
N ASP A 188 -11.06 9.73 -5.17
CA ASP A 188 -11.16 10.03 -6.61
C ASP A 188 -9.90 10.75 -7.12
N GLU A 189 -9.30 11.62 -6.31
CA GLU A 189 -8.05 12.30 -6.65
C GLU A 189 -6.90 11.31 -6.93
N ASN A 190 -6.86 10.17 -6.22
CA ASN A 190 -5.84 9.16 -6.47
C ASN A 190 -5.97 8.57 -7.88
N LEU A 191 -7.17 8.48 -8.45
CA LEU A 191 -7.37 7.97 -9.81
C LEU A 191 -6.64 8.83 -10.84
N THR A 192 -6.54 10.14 -10.60
CA THR A 192 -5.80 11.08 -11.46
C THR A 192 -4.31 10.79 -11.48
N ARG A 193 -3.72 10.25 -10.40
CA ARG A 193 -2.32 9.81 -10.37
C ARG A 193 -2.08 8.61 -11.30
N PHE A 194 -3.10 7.81 -11.56
CA PHE A 194 -3.02 6.73 -12.56
C PHE A 194 -3.32 7.24 -13.99
N GLY A 195 -3.58 8.53 -14.19
CA GLY A 195 -3.99 9.08 -15.49
C GLY A 195 -5.49 8.92 -15.80
N PHE A 196 -6.30 8.44 -14.85
CA PHE A 196 -7.75 8.38 -15.00
C PHE A 196 -8.36 9.76 -14.70
N ASN A 197 -8.49 10.58 -15.74
CA ASN A 197 -8.91 11.99 -15.67
C ASN A 197 -10.33 12.24 -16.21
N LEU A 198 -11.18 11.20 -16.24
CA LEU A 198 -12.57 11.38 -16.66
C LEU A 198 -13.35 12.13 -15.59
N ALA A 199 -14.26 13.01 -16.04
CA ALA A 199 -15.28 13.52 -15.15
C ALA A 199 -16.20 12.36 -14.72
N PRO A 200 -16.68 12.36 -13.48
CA PRO A 200 -17.56 11.31 -13.00
C PRO A 200 -18.83 11.19 -13.86
N PRO A 201 -19.38 9.97 -13.96
CA PRO A 201 -20.44 9.68 -14.91
C PRO A 201 -21.74 10.41 -14.57
N THR A 202 -22.43 10.88 -15.59
CA THR A 202 -23.86 11.12 -15.52
C THR A 202 -24.61 9.81 -15.74
N TRP A 203 -25.81 9.70 -15.16
CA TRP A 203 -26.64 8.50 -15.23
C TRP A 203 -27.77 8.68 -16.23
N VAL A 204 -28.00 7.68 -17.07
CA VAL A 204 -29.06 7.64 -18.09
C VAL A 204 -29.91 6.38 -17.92
N ALA A 205 -31.16 6.43 -18.40
CA ALA A 205 -32.01 5.25 -18.44
C ALA A 205 -31.40 4.16 -19.34
N ASN A 206 -31.37 2.92 -18.86
CA ASN A 206 -30.91 1.80 -19.67
C ASN A 206 -31.99 1.40 -20.70
N PRO A 207 -31.72 1.49 -22.01
CA PRO A 207 -32.71 1.15 -23.05
C PRO A 207 -33.07 -0.34 -23.08
N ASN A 208 -32.22 -1.20 -22.49
CA ASN A 208 -32.41 -2.64 -22.44
C ASN A 208 -33.07 -3.10 -21.12
N TYR A 209 -33.48 -2.19 -20.25
CA TYR A 209 -34.15 -2.53 -19.00
C TYR A 209 -35.51 -3.18 -19.26
N ASN A 210 -35.75 -4.33 -18.63
CA ASN A 210 -37.03 -5.01 -18.64
C ASN A 210 -37.61 -5.07 -17.22
N PRO A 211 -38.70 -4.34 -16.92
CA PRO A 211 -39.31 -4.33 -15.59
C PRO A 211 -39.99 -5.67 -15.22
N ASN A 212 -40.14 -6.60 -16.17
CA ASN A 212 -40.68 -7.94 -15.92
C ASN A 212 -39.58 -8.98 -15.60
N GLN A 213 -38.33 -8.55 -15.53
CA GLN A 213 -37.19 -9.38 -15.12
C GLN A 213 -36.59 -8.83 -13.84
N GLU A 214 -36.03 -9.70 -13.00
CA GLU A 214 -35.31 -9.27 -11.80
C GLU A 214 -34.13 -8.39 -12.18
N MET A 215 -33.79 -7.44 -11.30
CA MET A 215 -32.59 -6.65 -11.49
C MET A 215 -31.34 -7.50 -11.25
N GLY A 216 -30.25 -7.15 -11.91
CA GLY A 216 -28.98 -7.84 -11.75
C GLY A 216 -27.99 -7.48 -12.85
N MET A 217 -26.98 -8.32 -13.03
CA MET A 217 -25.84 -8.09 -13.91
C MET A 217 -26.20 -7.57 -15.31
N ASN A 218 -27.30 -8.05 -15.89
CA ASN A 218 -27.69 -7.76 -17.27
C ASN A 218 -29.02 -7.02 -17.39
N ASN A 219 -29.70 -6.73 -16.27
CA ASN A 219 -30.98 -6.03 -16.26
C ASN A 219 -30.98 -5.00 -15.12
N TYR A 220 -30.81 -3.74 -15.46
CA TYR A 220 -30.70 -2.62 -14.52
C TYR A 220 -31.40 -1.41 -15.15
N ASN A 221 -32.00 -0.55 -14.33
CA ASN A 221 -32.83 0.56 -14.79
C ASN A 221 -32.01 1.77 -15.29
N GLU A 222 -30.82 2.00 -14.73
CA GLU A 222 -29.91 3.09 -15.08
C GLU A 222 -28.50 2.58 -15.38
N MET A 223 -27.76 3.34 -16.19
CA MET A 223 -26.36 3.11 -16.49
C MET A 223 -25.60 4.44 -16.62
N PRO A 224 -24.27 4.44 -16.44
CA PRO A 224 -23.45 5.57 -16.84
C PRO A 224 -23.69 5.91 -18.31
N ASP A 225 -23.59 7.19 -18.65
CA ASP A 225 -23.69 7.66 -20.02
C ASP A 225 -22.79 6.81 -20.95
N PRO A 226 -23.29 6.33 -22.10
CA PRO A 226 -22.52 5.47 -23.00
C PRO A 226 -21.19 6.09 -23.44
N THR A 227 -21.10 7.42 -23.56
CA THR A 227 -19.87 8.13 -23.91
C THR A 227 -18.83 8.01 -22.80
N PHE A 228 -19.26 8.10 -21.54
CA PHE A 228 -18.37 7.86 -20.40
C PHE A 228 -17.87 6.42 -20.39
N LEU A 229 -18.74 5.42 -20.60
CA LEU A 229 -18.34 4.01 -20.63
C LEU A 229 -17.34 3.73 -21.75
N GLU A 230 -17.57 4.28 -22.94
CA GLU A 230 -16.64 4.14 -24.06
C GLU A 230 -15.27 4.76 -23.74
N ALA A 231 -15.24 5.99 -23.19
CA ALA A 231 -14.00 6.64 -22.78
C ALA A 231 -13.28 5.87 -21.67
N SER A 232 -14.02 5.39 -20.66
CA SER A 232 -13.51 4.62 -19.53
C SER A 232 -12.88 3.29 -19.97
N ARG A 233 -13.53 2.57 -20.90
CA ARG A 233 -12.95 1.37 -21.54
C ARG A 233 -11.75 1.70 -22.41
N ASN A 234 -11.78 2.80 -23.14
CA ASN A 234 -10.67 3.22 -23.99
C ASN A 234 -9.39 3.47 -23.18
N LEU A 235 -9.50 4.08 -21.99
CA LEU A 235 -8.36 4.26 -21.09
C LEU A 235 -7.72 2.93 -20.67
N ARG A 236 -8.54 1.93 -20.33
CA ARG A 236 -8.07 0.60 -19.92
C ARG A 236 -7.50 -0.20 -21.09
N ASN A 237 -8.27 -0.35 -22.17
CA ASN A 237 -7.96 -1.25 -23.27
C ASN A 237 -6.74 -0.80 -24.09
N ASN A 238 -6.44 0.51 -24.09
CA ASN A 238 -5.29 1.07 -24.78
C ASN A 238 -4.19 1.55 -23.81
N GLN A 239 -4.24 1.14 -22.53
CA GLN A 239 -3.22 1.46 -21.53
C GLN A 239 -2.90 2.96 -21.43
N LEU A 240 -3.90 3.83 -21.59
CA LEU A 240 -3.75 5.29 -21.49
C LEU A 240 -3.80 5.79 -20.05
N ALA A 241 -4.27 4.94 -19.14
CA ALA A 241 -4.06 5.05 -17.70
C ALA A 241 -3.12 3.91 -17.26
N ASP A 242 -2.36 4.12 -16.18
CA ASP A 242 -1.41 3.13 -15.69
C ASP A 242 -2.14 1.79 -15.42
N PRO A 243 -1.69 0.68 -16.03
CA PRO A 243 -2.39 -0.60 -15.94
C PRO A 243 -2.55 -1.13 -14.50
N ARG A 244 -1.70 -0.69 -13.56
CA ARG A 244 -1.81 -1.08 -12.14
C ARG A 244 -3.04 -0.51 -11.45
N LEU A 245 -3.71 0.49 -12.05
CA LEU A 245 -5.02 0.95 -11.57
C LEU A 245 -6.01 -0.23 -11.48
N TRP A 246 -6.02 -1.10 -12.49
CA TRP A 246 -6.92 -2.24 -12.62
C TRP A 246 -6.55 -3.42 -11.71
N VAL A 247 -5.31 -3.42 -11.22
CA VAL A 247 -4.81 -4.37 -10.22
C VAL A 247 -5.21 -3.90 -8.82
N ALA A 248 -5.00 -2.61 -8.55
CA ALA A 248 -5.17 -2.03 -7.22
C ALA A 248 -6.62 -1.70 -6.88
N THR A 249 -7.46 -1.45 -7.88
CA THR A 249 -8.85 -1.00 -7.70
C THR A 249 -9.82 -1.75 -8.61
N ARG A 250 -11.12 -1.64 -8.34
CA ARG A 250 -12.18 -2.14 -9.22
C ARG A 250 -12.85 -1.01 -9.97
N GLN A 251 -12.84 -1.12 -11.30
CA GLN A 251 -13.46 -0.17 -12.19
C GLN A 251 -14.99 -0.31 -12.13
N VAL A 252 -15.65 0.77 -11.76
CA VAL A 252 -17.11 0.83 -11.69
C VAL A 252 -17.73 0.52 -13.07
N PHE A 253 -18.80 -0.28 -13.06
CA PHE A 253 -19.59 -0.73 -14.21
C PHE A 253 -18.89 -1.68 -15.20
N GLU A 254 -17.56 -1.77 -15.17
CA GLU A 254 -16.77 -2.68 -16.02
C GLU A 254 -16.40 -3.97 -15.27
N ASP A 255 -15.92 -3.84 -14.05
CA ASP A 255 -15.60 -5.00 -13.22
C ASP A 255 -16.86 -5.59 -12.58
N SER A 256 -16.73 -6.82 -12.10
CA SER A 256 -17.79 -7.55 -11.40
C SER A 256 -17.29 -8.13 -10.08
N THR A 257 -18.24 -8.58 -9.27
CA THR A 257 -17.97 -9.33 -8.05
C THR A 257 -18.92 -10.50 -7.88
N ALA A 258 -18.45 -11.57 -7.23
CA ALA A 258 -19.27 -12.72 -6.91
C ALA A 258 -19.94 -12.52 -5.53
N ALA A 259 -21.27 -12.65 -5.47
CA ALA A 259 -22.05 -12.66 -4.23
C ALA A 259 -23.19 -13.69 -4.36
N ASP A 260 -23.45 -14.46 -3.30
CA ASP A 260 -24.56 -15.43 -3.25
C ASP A 260 -24.66 -16.38 -4.47
N GLY A 261 -23.51 -16.87 -4.95
CA GLY A 261 -23.43 -17.77 -6.11
C GLY A 261 -23.72 -17.12 -7.47
N SER A 262 -23.88 -15.80 -7.52
CA SER A 262 -24.11 -15.00 -8.72
C SER A 262 -23.02 -13.94 -8.90
N TYR A 263 -22.88 -13.43 -10.12
CA TYR A 263 -22.01 -12.28 -10.39
C TYR A 263 -22.85 -11.02 -10.51
N TYR A 264 -22.34 -9.92 -9.95
CA TYR A 264 -22.94 -8.59 -10.02
C TYR A 264 -21.93 -7.56 -10.50
N ARG A 265 -22.41 -6.60 -11.28
CA ARG A 265 -21.59 -5.48 -11.77
C ARG A 265 -21.24 -4.59 -10.59
N ILE A 266 -19.99 -4.10 -10.55
CA ILE A 266 -19.60 -3.10 -9.56
C ILE A 266 -20.38 -1.82 -9.84
N TRP A 267 -21.02 -1.31 -8.79
CA TRP A 267 -21.73 -0.04 -8.79
C TRP A 267 -20.95 0.98 -7.95
N PRO A 268 -21.10 2.28 -8.23
CA PRO A 268 -20.53 3.31 -7.36
C PRO A 268 -21.09 3.14 -5.95
N GLN A 269 -20.19 3.10 -4.99
CA GLN A 269 -20.53 3.06 -3.58
C GLN A 269 -21.35 4.31 -3.20
N HIS A 270 -22.55 4.11 -2.64
CA HIS A 270 -23.47 5.18 -2.28
C HIS A 270 -23.65 5.31 -0.75
N GLU A 271 -23.24 4.32 0.02
CA GLU A 271 -23.59 4.21 1.44
C GLU A 271 -22.37 4.32 2.35
N THR A 272 -21.82 5.53 2.52
CA THR A 272 -21.23 5.87 3.83
C THR A 272 -21.29 7.39 4.05
N PRO A 273 -22.05 7.87 5.06
CA PRO A 273 -21.92 9.24 5.58
C PRO A 273 -20.59 9.47 6.32
N TRP A 274 -19.71 8.47 6.37
CA TRP A 274 -18.44 8.45 7.09
C TRP A 274 -17.22 8.64 6.20
N ASN A 275 -17.39 9.09 4.95
CA ASN A 275 -16.23 9.37 4.11
C ASN A 275 -15.42 10.51 4.73
N GLU A 276 -14.28 10.18 5.33
CA GLU A 276 -13.42 11.16 6.01
C GLU A 276 -12.74 12.08 5.02
N ILE A 277 -12.45 11.68 3.78
CA ILE A 277 -11.79 12.53 2.79
C ILE A 277 -12.82 12.99 1.74
N ASN A 278 -12.99 14.31 1.61
CA ASN A 278 -13.79 14.96 0.56
C ASN A 278 -15.33 14.89 0.65
N GLY A 279 -15.91 14.17 1.63
CA GLY A 279 -17.37 14.15 1.86
C GLY A 279 -18.20 13.55 0.71
N PRO A 280 -19.54 13.46 0.85
CA PRO A 280 -20.39 12.75 -0.12
C PRO A 280 -20.47 13.41 -1.50
N SER A 281 -20.07 14.68 -1.64
CA SER A 281 -20.14 15.42 -2.91
C SER A 281 -18.94 15.19 -3.84
N LYS A 282 -17.86 14.52 -3.40
CA LYS A 282 -16.63 14.33 -4.18
C LYS A 282 -16.18 12.86 -4.33
N PHE A 283 -16.88 11.92 -3.69
CA PHE A 283 -16.74 10.50 -3.96
C PHE A 283 -17.68 10.11 -5.10
N GLN A 284 -17.37 10.59 -6.30
CA GLN A 284 -18.30 10.58 -7.43
C GLN A 284 -18.03 9.39 -8.37
N HIS A 285 -16.78 8.93 -8.46
CA HIS A 285 -16.44 7.67 -9.11
C HIS A 285 -16.73 6.49 -8.20
N ALA A 286 -16.40 6.61 -6.91
CA ALA A 286 -16.74 5.67 -5.85
C ALA A 286 -16.21 4.23 -6.08
N TRP A 287 -14.92 4.13 -6.39
CA TRP A 287 -14.24 2.85 -6.65
C TRP A 287 -13.91 2.12 -5.34
N SER A 288 -13.63 0.83 -5.44
CA SER A 288 -13.20 -0.02 -4.32
C SER A 288 -11.79 -0.55 -4.55
N PHE A 289 -11.08 -0.88 -3.48
CA PHE A 289 -9.79 -1.56 -3.60
C PHE A 289 -9.97 -2.99 -4.12
N ASN A 290 -8.92 -3.49 -4.78
CA ASN A 290 -8.88 -4.82 -5.35
C ASN A 290 -7.67 -5.66 -4.90
N LYS A 291 -6.53 -5.04 -4.54
CA LYS A 291 -5.44 -5.76 -3.87
C LYS A 291 -5.95 -6.34 -2.54
N PHE A 292 -5.48 -7.54 -2.21
CA PHE A 292 -5.88 -8.30 -1.02
C PHE A 292 -7.37 -8.70 -0.98
N MET A 293 -8.02 -8.75 -2.14
CA MET A 293 -9.39 -9.23 -2.35
C MET A 293 -9.38 -10.46 -3.27
N ASN A 294 -10.07 -11.54 -2.92
CA ASN A 294 -10.20 -12.68 -3.83
C ASN A 294 -11.37 -12.46 -4.80
N LYS A 295 -11.09 -12.32 -6.10
CA LYS A 295 -12.11 -12.11 -7.15
C LYS A 295 -12.95 -13.35 -7.50
N THR A 296 -12.46 -14.53 -7.16
CA THR A 296 -13.04 -15.82 -7.60
C THR A 296 -13.99 -16.42 -6.57
N LYS A 297 -13.92 -15.95 -5.32
CA LYS A 297 -14.74 -16.42 -4.20
C LYS A 297 -15.88 -15.46 -3.89
N SER A 298 -16.90 -15.93 -3.18
CA SER A 298 -18.03 -15.12 -2.79
C SER A 298 -17.57 -14.05 -1.80
N GLU A 299 -17.82 -12.77 -2.11
CA GLU A 299 -17.44 -11.69 -1.19
C GLU A 299 -18.13 -11.82 0.17
N TYR A 300 -19.41 -12.23 0.16
CA TYR A 300 -20.24 -12.34 1.36
C TYR A 300 -19.89 -13.55 2.23
N ASN A 301 -19.52 -14.68 1.62
CA ASN A 301 -19.32 -15.93 2.35
C ASN A 301 -17.84 -16.26 2.59
N ASP A 302 -16.96 -15.85 1.68
CA ASP A 302 -15.54 -16.23 1.68
C ASP A 302 -14.62 -15.06 2.02
N ASN A 303 -14.87 -13.87 1.46
CA ASN A 303 -14.02 -12.69 1.74
C ASN A 303 -14.28 -12.04 3.10
N VAL A 304 -15.27 -12.54 3.86
CA VAL A 304 -15.37 -12.29 5.31
C VAL A 304 -14.23 -12.91 6.11
N GLN A 305 -13.41 -13.77 5.49
CA GLN A 305 -12.21 -14.38 6.06
C GLN A 305 -11.15 -14.71 5.01
N ASN A 306 -10.82 -13.79 4.10
CA ASN A 306 -9.95 -14.18 2.99
C ASN A 306 -8.50 -14.47 3.40
N GLY A 307 -7.91 -15.47 2.73
CA GLY A 307 -6.49 -15.73 2.81
C GLY A 307 -5.73 -14.69 1.99
N ASN A 308 -4.81 -13.96 2.61
CA ASN A 308 -4.08 -12.85 2.01
C ASN A 308 -2.58 -12.97 2.28
N ASN A 309 -1.76 -12.62 1.30
CA ASN A 309 -0.31 -12.52 1.47
C ASN A 309 0.06 -11.07 1.76
N LEU A 310 0.34 -10.76 3.02
CA LEU A 310 0.77 -9.42 3.41
C LEU A 310 2.28 -9.29 3.21
N PHE A 311 2.68 -8.62 2.14
CA PHE A 311 4.09 -8.38 1.83
C PHE A 311 4.72 -7.44 2.84
N TRP A 312 5.78 -7.91 3.49
CA TRP A 312 6.67 -7.02 4.25
C TRP A 312 7.78 -6.52 3.34
N LEU A 313 8.31 -7.40 2.50
CA LEU A 313 9.40 -7.15 1.57
C LEU A 313 9.11 -7.90 0.27
N ARG A 314 9.15 -7.19 -0.86
CA ARG A 314 9.04 -7.76 -2.21
C ARG A 314 9.99 -7.04 -3.16
N LEU A 315 10.40 -7.73 -4.20
CA LEU A 315 11.50 -7.30 -5.06
C LEU A 315 11.25 -5.95 -5.75
N ALA A 316 10.03 -5.60 -6.15
CA ALA A 316 9.80 -4.29 -6.77
C ALA A 316 10.09 -3.12 -5.80
N ASP A 317 9.75 -3.24 -4.52
CA ASP A 317 10.13 -2.23 -3.52
C ASP A 317 11.66 -2.17 -3.36
N ILE A 318 12.35 -3.32 -3.37
CA ILE A 318 13.82 -3.36 -3.30
C ILE A 318 14.46 -2.70 -4.53
N TYR A 319 13.92 -2.89 -5.74
CA TYR A 319 14.40 -2.22 -6.95
C TYR A 319 14.27 -0.70 -6.82
N LEU A 320 13.12 -0.22 -6.34
CA LEU A 320 12.87 1.21 -6.19
C LEU A 320 13.67 1.83 -5.04
N LEU A 321 13.84 1.14 -3.92
CA LEU A 321 14.72 1.57 -2.83
C LEU A 321 16.19 1.59 -3.27
N TYR A 322 16.61 0.64 -4.12
CA TYR A 322 17.97 0.60 -4.67
C TYR A 322 18.22 1.77 -5.61
N ALA A 323 17.28 2.04 -6.52
CA ALA A 323 17.32 3.20 -7.39
C ALA A 323 17.39 4.50 -6.57
N GLU A 324 16.58 4.61 -5.51
CA GLU A 324 16.65 5.75 -4.59
C GLU A 324 18.01 5.90 -3.92
N ALA A 325 18.58 4.81 -3.41
CA ALA A 325 19.90 4.84 -2.78
C ALA A 325 21.00 5.28 -3.75
N LEU A 326 20.93 4.85 -5.02
CA LEU A 326 21.84 5.33 -6.07
C LEU A 326 21.65 6.82 -6.37
N ILE A 327 20.41 7.28 -6.44
CA ILE A 327 20.09 8.70 -6.72
C ILE A 327 20.62 9.59 -5.60
N GLN A 328 20.22 9.30 -4.36
CA GLN A 328 20.56 10.11 -3.19
C GLN A 328 22.02 9.97 -2.76
N GLY A 329 22.60 8.78 -2.95
CA GLY A 329 24.01 8.51 -2.64
C GLY A 329 25.01 9.04 -3.66
N GLY A 330 24.55 9.67 -4.75
CA GLY A 330 25.43 10.14 -5.84
C GLY A 330 26.04 9.00 -6.66
N GLY A 331 25.38 7.85 -6.71
CA GLY A 331 25.75 6.67 -7.49
C GLY A 331 25.40 6.78 -8.97
N ASN A 332 25.36 5.63 -9.66
CA ASN A 332 25.08 5.55 -11.08
C ASN A 332 23.60 5.85 -11.40
N GLN A 333 23.34 7.07 -11.88
CA GLN A 333 21.99 7.54 -12.19
C GLN A 333 21.32 6.79 -13.36
N ALA A 334 22.11 6.31 -14.32
CA ALA A 334 21.57 5.52 -15.45
C ALA A 334 21.11 4.13 -14.98
N GLU A 335 21.82 3.54 -14.03
CA GLU A 335 21.42 2.29 -13.40
C GLU A 335 20.18 2.48 -12.52
N ALA A 336 20.10 3.59 -11.77
CA ALA A 336 18.88 3.90 -11.01
C ALA A 336 17.65 4.01 -11.93
N LEU A 337 17.78 4.75 -13.04
CA LEU A 337 16.72 4.87 -14.04
C LEU A 337 16.34 3.51 -14.64
N GLU A 338 17.32 2.65 -14.91
CA GLU A 338 17.05 1.28 -15.39
C GLU A 338 16.18 0.50 -14.40
N TYR A 339 16.50 0.48 -13.11
CA TYR A 339 15.70 -0.25 -12.12
C TYR A 339 14.28 0.31 -11.94
N ILE A 340 14.09 1.63 -12.09
CA ILE A 340 12.76 2.25 -12.17
C ILE A 340 12.02 1.72 -13.42
N ASN A 341 12.67 1.74 -14.58
CA ASN A 341 12.10 1.25 -15.83
C ASN A 341 11.80 -0.25 -15.82
N LYS A 342 12.51 -1.08 -15.06
CA LYS A 342 12.15 -2.51 -14.91
C LYS A 342 10.76 -2.69 -14.30
N VAL A 343 10.46 -1.91 -13.25
CA VAL A 343 9.15 -1.94 -12.59
C VAL A 343 8.07 -1.36 -13.52
N HIS A 344 8.37 -0.25 -14.18
CA HIS A 344 7.48 0.39 -15.14
C HIS A 344 7.14 -0.55 -16.31
N ARG A 345 8.15 -1.14 -16.98
CA ARG A 345 7.95 -2.12 -18.06
C ARG A 345 7.11 -3.30 -17.63
N ARG A 346 7.31 -3.82 -16.41
CA ARG A 346 6.46 -4.88 -15.87
C ARG A 346 5.01 -4.42 -15.83
N ALA A 347 4.71 -3.22 -15.33
CA ALA A 347 3.35 -2.71 -15.27
C ALA A 347 2.62 -2.68 -16.63
N TYR A 348 3.36 -2.50 -17.73
CA TYR A 348 2.82 -2.50 -19.10
C TYR A 348 2.85 -3.87 -19.78
N GLY A 349 3.23 -4.94 -19.07
CA GLY A 349 3.33 -6.30 -19.62
C GLY A 349 4.53 -6.52 -20.55
N LEU A 350 5.56 -5.67 -20.43
CA LEU A 350 6.74 -5.69 -21.29
C LEU A 350 7.92 -6.43 -20.63
N PRO A 351 8.88 -6.96 -21.41
CA PRO A 351 10.06 -7.63 -20.86
C PRO A 351 10.91 -6.70 -19.98
N VAL A 352 11.11 -7.09 -18.73
CA VAL A 352 11.81 -6.27 -17.70
C VAL A 352 13.31 -6.07 -17.94
N ASP A 353 13.91 -6.83 -18.85
CA ASP A 353 15.34 -6.75 -19.18
C ASP A 353 15.61 -6.23 -20.60
N ALA A 354 14.58 -5.77 -21.32
CA ALA A 354 14.71 -5.15 -22.62
C ALA A 354 14.15 -3.72 -22.60
N PRO A 355 14.88 -2.71 -23.11
CA PRO A 355 14.36 -1.35 -23.23
C PRO A 355 13.07 -1.29 -24.03
N SER A 356 12.21 -0.33 -23.70
CA SER A 356 10.90 -0.17 -24.34
C SER A 356 10.58 1.28 -24.68
N ALA A 357 9.50 1.48 -25.46
CA ALA A 357 8.98 2.83 -25.73
C ALA A 357 8.28 3.47 -24.52
N GLU A 358 7.93 2.67 -23.51
CA GLU A 358 7.34 3.15 -22.25
C GLU A 358 8.42 3.61 -21.25
N ASP A 359 9.71 3.37 -21.53
CA ASP A 359 10.78 3.70 -20.61
C ASP A 359 10.89 5.21 -20.38
N TYR A 360 11.02 5.60 -19.12
CA TYR A 360 11.52 6.93 -18.76
C TYR A 360 12.94 7.11 -19.31
N THR A 361 13.20 8.26 -19.90
CA THR A 361 14.49 8.68 -20.47
C THR A 361 15.33 9.50 -19.50
N SER A 362 14.72 10.03 -18.44
CA SER A 362 15.36 10.83 -17.40
C SER A 362 14.71 10.64 -16.03
N LEU A 363 15.47 10.87 -14.97
CA LEU A 363 15.00 10.86 -13.57
C LEU A 363 14.04 12.01 -13.21
N ASN A 364 13.77 12.92 -14.16
CA ASN A 364 12.83 14.03 -14.00
C ASN A 364 11.75 14.03 -15.09
N ASP A 365 11.57 12.91 -15.79
CA ASP A 365 10.56 12.83 -16.85
C ASP A 365 9.15 13.00 -16.28
N PRO A 366 8.23 13.56 -17.08
CA PRO A 366 6.85 13.71 -16.66
C PRO A 366 6.21 12.33 -16.45
N THR A 367 5.33 12.22 -15.46
CA THR A 367 4.55 11.02 -15.16
C THR A 367 3.07 11.26 -15.47
N LEU A 368 2.20 10.28 -15.25
CA LEU A 368 0.75 10.48 -15.42
C LEU A 368 0.14 11.32 -14.29
N ALA A 369 0.81 11.42 -13.15
CA ALA A 369 0.40 12.31 -12.08
C ALA A 369 0.67 13.78 -12.45
N THR A 370 -0.14 14.69 -11.93
CA THR A 370 0.01 16.13 -12.17
C THR A 370 0.31 16.92 -10.89
N ASP A 371 0.44 16.23 -9.76
CA ASP A 371 0.69 16.86 -8.47
C ASP A 371 2.19 17.16 -8.25
N PRO A 372 2.53 18.11 -7.35
CA PRO A 372 3.91 18.55 -7.15
C PRO A 372 4.88 17.45 -6.67
N VAL A 373 4.37 16.37 -6.06
CA VAL A 373 5.20 15.31 -5.48
C VAL A 373 5.62 14.31 -6.54
N LEU A 374 4.71 14.00 -7.48
CA LEU A 374 4.86 12.88 -8.40
C LEU A 374 5.04 13.27 -9.88
N ALA A 375 4.60 14.46 -10.30
CA ALA A 375 4.44 14.79 -11.72
C ALA A 375 5.71 14.74 -12.56
N ASN A 376 6.88 15.02 -11.97
CA ASN A 376 8.17 15.00 -12.67
C ASN A 376 9.21 14.20 -11.87
N ASN A 377 8.75 13.14 -11.20
CA ASN A 377 9.61 12.29 -10.38
C ASN A 377 9.22 10.82 -10.57
N PRO A 378 9.77 10.15 -11.62
CA PRO A 378 9.51 8.76 -11.91
C PRO A 378 9.75 7.82 -10.73
N LEU A 379 10.79 8.07 -9.91
CA LEU A 379 11.05 7.25 -8.71
C LEU A 379 9.88 7.32 -7.73
N ARG A 380 9.46 8.52 -7.33
CA ARG A 380 8.36 8.70 -6.37
C ARG A 380 7.04 8.19 -6.94
N TYR A 381 6.80 8.46 -8.22
CA TYR A 381 5.62 7.98 -8.94
C TYR A 381 5.54 6.46 -8.96
N GLU A 382 6.61 5.78 -9.36
CA GLU A 382 6.66 4.32 -9.41
C GLU A 382 6.50 3.74 -8.01
N ARG A 383 7.09 4.33 -6.97
CA ARG A 383 6.84 3.90 -5.58
C ARG A 383 5.38 4.02 -5.17
N TYR A 384 4.73 5.15 -5.47
CA TYR A 384 3.31 5.36 -5.17
C TYR A 384 2.42 4.34 -5.88
N ILE A 385 2.54 4.25 -7.21
CA ILE A 385 1.65 3.43 -8.03
C ILE A 385 1.87 1.93 -7.80
N GLU A 386 3.14 1.51 -7.75
CA GLU A 386 3.50 0.11 -7.55
C GLU A 386 2.96 -0.43 -6.22
N LEU A 387 3.13 0.35 -5.15
CA LEU A 387 2.78 -0.02 -3.78
C LEU A 387 1.39 0.49 -3.36
N TYR A 388 0.60 1.04 -4.28
CA TYR A 388 -0.72 1.58 -3.99
C TYR A 388 -1.61 0.49 -3.36
N GLY A 389 -2.24 0.81 -2.24
CA GLY A 389 -3.07 -0.13 -1.47
C GLY A 389 -2.32 -1.07 -0.52
N GLU A 390 -0.99 -1.00 -0.42
CA GLU A 390 -0.18 -1.88 0.45
C GLU A 390 0.19 -1.26 1.81
N GLY A 391 -0.35 -0.07 2.13
CA GLY A 391 -0.16 0.56 3.44
C GLY A 391 1.24 1.17 3.67
N THR A 392 2.01 1.41 2.61
CA THR A 392 3.40 1.91 2.69
C THR A 392 3.56 3.41 2.47
N TRP A 393 2.58 4.05 1.81
CA TRP A 393 2.69 5.45 1.36
C TRP A 393 2.99 6.44 2.50
N TRP A 394 2.41 6.20 3.68
CA TRP A 394 2.68 7.01 4.88
C TRP A 394 4.17 7.19 5.15
N TRP A 395 4.94 6.10 5.10
CA TRP A 395 6.38 6.17 5.38
C TRP A 395 7.15 6.96 4.33
N ASP A 396 6.77 6.85 3.06
CA ASP A 396 7.35 7.63 1.97
C ASP A 396 7.03 9.13 2.13
N VAL A 397 5.79 9.47 2.47
CA VAL A 397 5.37 10.84 2.80
C VAL A 397 6.21 11.42 3.94
N CYS A 398 6.39 10.65 5.02
CA CYS A 398 7.10 11.11 6.19
C CYS A 398 8.60 11.29 5.96
N ARG A 399 9.27 10.30 5.34
CA ARG A 399 10.72 10.35 5.13
C ARG A 399 11.13 11.33 4.03
N TRP A 400 10.26 11.60 3.06
CA TRP A 400 10.47 12.67 2.07
C TRP A 400 10.02 14.04 2.54
N LYS A 401 9.34 14.13 3.69
CA LYS A 401 8.79 15.36 4.25
C LYS A 401 7.84 16.09 3.28
N VAL A 402 6.94 15.35 2.64
CA VAL A 402 5.97 15.86 1.65
C VAL A 402 4.51 15.91 2.15
N GLY A 403 4.31 15.92 3.47
CA GLY A 403 2.96 15.85 4.05
C GLY A 403 2.10 17.08 3.76
N ALA A 404 2.71 18.27 3.67
CA ALA A 404 1.99 19.50 3.32
C ALA A 404 1.48 19.46 1.87
N GLU A 405 2.26 18.90 0.95
CA GLU A 405 1.88 18.70 -0.44
C GLU A 405 0.76 17.67 -0.59
N GLU A 406 0.81 16.55 0.16
CA GLU A 406 -0.30 15.57 0.18
C GLU A 406 -1.58 16.15 0.77
N ALA A 407 -1.48 16.92 1.86
CA ALA A 407 -2.62 17.61 2.45
C ALA A 407 -3.24 18.63 1.47
N ALA A 408 -2.40 19.37 0.74
CA ALA A 408 -2.84 20.29 -0.30
C ALA A 408 -3.44 19.57 -1.53
N PHE A 409 -2.95 18.38 -1.86
CA PHE A 409 -3.49 17.56 -2.94
C PHE A 409 -4.92 17.09 -2.63
N HIS A 410 -5.16 16.57 -1.42
CA HIS A 410 -6.48 16.10 -1.01
C HIS A 410 -7.44 17.24 -0.59
N GLN A 411 -6.92 18.37 -0.14
CA GLN A 411 -7.62 19.62 0.22
C GLN A 411 -8.60 19.52 1.40
N THR A 412 -9.59 18.62 1.34
CA THR A 412 -10.74 18.60 2.23
C THR A 412 -11.07 17.20 2.76
N SER A 413 -11.62 17.17 3.97
CA SER A 413 -12.20 16.04 4.66
C SER A 413 -13.71 16.27 4.85
N SER A 414 -14.48 15.27 5.31
CA SER A 414 -15.88 15.50 5.70
C SER A 414 -16.04 16.45 6.88
N VAL A 415 -14.96 16.73 7.61
CA VAL A 415 -14.94 17.60 8.78
C VAL A 415 -14.28 18.96 8.53
N GLY A 416 -13.78 19.25 7.32
CA GLY A 416 -13.26 20.56 6.95
C GLY A 416 -12.05 20.51 6.01
N ASN A 417 -11.24 21.58 6.01
CA ASN A 417 -9.99 21.58 5.25
C ASN A 417 -8.94 20.72 5.98
N ILE A 418 -8.20 19.92 5.23
CA ILE A 418 -7.06 19.18 5.77
C ILE A 418 -5.97 20.22 6.11
N GLN A 419 -5.48 20.20 7.34
CA GLN A 419 -4.33 20.99 7.78
C GLN A 419 -3.14 20.06 7.98
N TRP A 420 -1.94 20.59 7.81
CA TRP A 420 -0.71 19.85 8.02
C TRP A 420 0.32 20.73 8.72
N ASP A 421 0.67 20.36 9.93
CA ASP A 421 1.66 21.00 10.77
C ASP A 421 2.98 20.20 10.78
N SER A 422 4.05 20.85 11.25
CA SER A 422 5.39 20.23 11.27
C SER A 422 5.51 18.99 12.17
N TRP A 423 4.59 18.82 13.12
CA TRP A 423 4.54 17.69 14.06
C TRP A 423 3.64 16.54 13.61
N ASP A 424 2.83 16.71 12.55
CA ASP A 424 1.90 15.68 12.06
C ASP A 424 2.62 14.45 11.47
N TYR A 425 3.95 14.51 11.33
CA TYR A 425 4.78 13.36 10.96
C TYR A 425 4.87 12.28 12.05
N ALA A 426 4.37 12.54 13.26
CA ALA A 426 4.43 11.61 14.38
C ALA A 426 3.06 11.52 15.08
N LEU A 427 2.69 10.31 15.50
CA LEU A 427 1.52 10.10 16.35
C LEU A 427 1.83 10.56 17.79
N PRO A 428 0.81 11.01 18.55
CA PRO A 428 0.97 11.27 19.97
C PRO A 428 1.31 10.00 20.73
N ILE A 429 2.18 10.11 21.73
CA ILE A 429 2.36 9.06 22.73
C ILE A 429 1.05 8.93 23.51
N PRO A 430 0.48 7.72 23.66
CA PRO A 430 -0.77 7.53 24.39
C PRO A 430 -0.67 8.08 25.82
N ILE A 431 -1.65 8.87 26.24
CA ILE A 431 -1.60 9.57 27.54
C ILE A 431 -1.38 8.61 28.72
N ARG A 432 -1.95 7.39 28.65
CA ARG A 432 -1.78 6.36 29.67
C ARG A 432 -0.33 5.90 29.83
N GLU A 433 0.44 5.89 28.75
CA GLU A 433 1.87 5.54 28.81
C GLU A 433 2.65 6.63 29.56
N ILE A 434 2.36 7.91 29.29
CA ILE A 434 2.96 9.05 30.01
C ILE A 434 2.60 9.03 31.49
N GLU A 435 1.33 8.76 31.83
CA GLU A 435 0.87 8.65 33.21
C GLU A 435 1.54 7.48 33.97
N THR A 436 1.84 6.39 33.26
CA THR A 436 2.45 5.18 33.85
C THR A 436 3.97 5.32 34.01
N ASN A 437 4.61 5.98 33.05
CA ASN A 437 6.04 6.23 33.02
C ASN A 437 6.32 7.74 32.97
N PRO A 438 6.49 8.39 34.13
CA PRO A 438 6.72 9.84 34.21
C PRO A 438 8.07 10.29 33.61
N ASN A 439 8.92 9.36 33.17
CA ASN A 439 10.15 9.67 32.44
C ASN A 439 9.91 9.80 30.91
N LEU A 440 8.70 9.49 30.41
CA LEU A 440 8.35 9.73 29.02
C LEU A 440 8.03 11.20 28.78
N GLN A 441 8.38 11.65 27.58
CA GLN A 441 8.04 12.97 27.07
C GLN A 441 7.16 12.80 25.83
N GLN A 442 6.17 13.69 25.71
CA GLN A 442 5.26 13.73 24.57
C GLN A 442 5.99 14.24 23.30
N ASN A 443 5.45 13.93 22.12
CA ASN A 443 5.87 14.57 20.88
C ASN A 443 5.38 16.03 20.82
N PRO A 444 6.13 16.95 20.18
CA PRO A 444 5.71 18.34 20.05
C PRO A 444 4.29 18.48 19.47
N GLY A 445 3.50 19.42 20.00
CA GLY A 445 2.15 19.73 19.50
C GLY A 445 1.02 18.94 20.18
N PHE A 446 1.36 18.01 21.08
CA PHE A 446 0.40 17.15 21.79
C PHE A 446 0.48 17.26 23.32
N GLU A 447 1.20 18.26 23.85
CA GLU A 447 1.39 18.49 25.28
C GLU A 447 0.14 18.90 26.07
#